data_AF-A0A6P0XE05-F1
#
_entry.id   AF-A0A6P0XE05-F1
#
_cell.length_a   1.000
_cell.length_b   1.000
_cell.length_c   1.000
_cell.angle_alpha   90.00
_cell.angle_beta   90.00
_cell.angle_gamma   90.00
#
_symmetry.space_group_name_H-M   'P 1'
#
loop_
_entity.id
_entity.type
_entity.pdbx_description
1 polymer ?
#
loop_
_entity_poly.entity_id
_entity_poly.type
_entity_poly.pdbx_seq_one_letter_code
_entity_poly.pdbx_strand_id
1 'polypeptide(L)'
;MIITHCYKIKPTCEQSVKIDYWLELLRRHWNYALGQRLDWLNRTRCQVDRCSLISCPIGEISSRPDYYFQQSALKQTKKLFPDYKEIYSEVQQINLQRLDKAWKRWLILDKTGKRGGDQDLRSLAN
;
A
#
# COMPACT_ATOMS: atom_id res chain seq x y z
N MET A 1 42.16 9.43 -0.14
CA MET A 1 41.15 10.13 -0.97
C MET A 1 40.28 9.06 -1.62
N ILE A 2 39.00 8.95 -1.26
CA ILE A 2 38.10 7.92 -1.84
C ILE A 2 37.53 8.48 -3.14
N ILE A 3 37.81 7.82 -4.25
CA ILE A 3 37.28 8.20 -5.58
C ILE A 3 35.86 7.63 -5.67
N THR A 4 34.87 8.51 -5.78
CA THR A 4 33.46 8.12 -5.97
C THR A 4 33.11 8.23 -7.44
N HIS A 5 32.79 7.10 -8.06
CA HIS A 5 32.36 7.04 -9.46
C HIS A 5 30.84 7.14 -9.55
N CYS A 6 30.34 8.01 -10.43
CA CYS A 6 28.92 8.13 -10.74
C CYS A 6 28.59 7.30 -11.97
N TYR A 7 27.79 6.25 -11.81
CA TYR A 7 27.31 5.42 -12.92
C TYR A 7 25.85 5.74 -13.24
N LYS A 8 25.54 5.93 -14.52
CA LYS A 8 24.15 6.03 -15.01
C LYS A 8 23.71 4.68 -15.54
N ILE A 9 22.80 4.02 -14.83
CA ILE A 9 22.19 2.78 -15.29
C ILE A 9 21.18 3.13 -16.40
N LYS A 10 21.38 2.57 -17.59
CA LYS A 10 20.41 2.64 -18.69
C LYS A 10 19.85 1.23 -18.89
N PRO A 11 18.57 0.98 -18.55
CA PRO A 11 17.99 -0.33 -18.74
C PRO A 11 17.89 -0.67 -20.24
N THR A 12 18.03 -1.95 -20.57
CA THR A 12 17.69 -2.45 -21.90
C THR A 12 16.18 -2.42 -22.11
N CYS A 13 15.72 -2.56 -23.37
CA CYS A 13 14.27 -2.59 -23.67
C CYS A 13 13.55 -3.68 -22.86
N GLU A 14 14.11 -4.89 -22.79
CA GLU A 14 13.54 -5.99 -22.00
C GLU A 14 13.50 -5.68 -20.49
N GLN A 15 14.54 -5.02 -19.96
CA GLN A 15 14.57 -4.60 -18.56
C GLN A 15 13.51 -3.55 -18.27
N SER A 16 13.28 -2.60 -19.18
CA SER A 16 12.25 -1.56 -19.01
C SER A 16 10.85 -2.18 -18.91
N VAL A 17 10.51 -3.10 -19.81
CA VAL A 17 9.21 -3.80 -19.80
C VAL A 17 9.02 -4.58 -18.50
N LYS A 18 10.07 -5.25 -18.00
CA LYS A 18 10.01 -5.95 -16.70
C LYS A 18 9.80 -5.00 -15.52
N ILE A 19 10.48 -3.85 -15.51
CA ILE A 19 10.32 -2.84 -14.47
C ILE A 19 8.89 -2.30 -14.48
N ASP A 20 8.34 -1.97 -15.65
CA ASP A 20 6.98 -1.45 -15.78
C ASP A 20 5.93 -2.48 -15.31
N TYR A 21 6.13 -3.75 -15.67
CA TYR A 21 5.28 -4.84 -15.20
C TYR A 21 5.32 -4.97 -13.67
N TRP A 22 6.51 -4.94 -13.07
CA TRP A 22 6.65 -5.02 -11.61
C TRP A 22 6.07 -3.79 -10.91
N LEU A 23 6.19 -2.60 -11.49
CA LEU A 23 5.56 -1.38 -10.97
C LEU A 23 4.04 -1.52 -10.93
N GLU A 24 3.42 -2.07 -11.97
CA GLU A 24 1.98 -2.32 -12.00
C GLU A 24 1.54 -3.32 -10.93
N LEU A 25 2.30 -4.41 -10.73
CA LEU A 25 2.04 -5.38 -9.65
C LEU A 25 2.15 -4.73 -8.26
N LEU A 26 3.14 -3.87 -8.06
CA LEU A 26 3.33 -3.12 -6.81
C LEU A 26 2.22 -2.10 -6.57
N ARG A 27 1.72 -1.44 -7.63
CA ARG A 27 0.56 -0.53 -7.57
C ARG A 27 -0.70 -1.28 -7.13
N ARG A 28 -0.97 -2.46 -7.71
CA ARG A 28 -2.09 -3.32 -7.30
C ARG A 28 -1.97 -3.75 -5.84
N HIS A 29 -0.79 -4.17 -5.42
CA HIS A 29 -0.53 -4.58 -4.04
C HIS A 29 -0.71 -3.41 -3.06
N TRP A 30 -0.25 -2.21 -3.42
CA TRP A 30 -0.49 -1.00 -2.65
C TRP A 30 -1.98 -0.72 -2.48
N ASN A 31 -2.74 -0.72 -3.58
CA ASN A 31 -4.18 -0.44 -3.56
C ASN A 31 -4.94 -1.46 -2.73
N TYR A 32 -4.58 -2.73 -2.82
CA TYR A 32 -5.15 -3.78 -1.97
C TYR A 32 -4.88 -3.53 -0.48
N ALA A 33 -3.62 -3.28 -0.11
CA ALA A 33 -3.24 -3.02 1.27
C ALA A 33 -3.85 -1.72 1.82
N LEU A 34 -3.99 -0.67 1.00
CA LEU A 34 -4.70 0.55 1.36
C LEU A 34 -6.20 0.29 1.56
N GLY A 35 -6.80 -0.50 0.67
CA GLY A 35 -8.21 -0.90 0.75
C GLY A 35 -8.54 -1.60 2.07
N GLN A 36 -7.67 -2.51 2.53
CA GLN A 36 -7.83 -3.14 3.85
C GLN A 36 -7.86 -2.12 4.99
N ARG A 37 -6.99 -1.11 4.96
CA ARG A 37 -6.94 -0.06 6.00
C ARG A 37 -8.18 0.83 5.98
N LEU A 38 -8.66 1.18 4.78
CA LEU A 38 -9.88 1.96 4.60
C LEU A 38 -11.14 1.19 5.01
N ASP A 39 -11.23 -0.09 4.66
CA ASP A 39 -12.34 -0.96 5.06
C ASP A 39 -12.42 -1.10 6.59
N TRP A 40 -11.28 -1.34 7.25
CA TRP A 40 -11.20 -1.35 8.71
C TRP A 40 -11.63 -0.01 9.32
N LEU A 41 -11.20 1.11 8.74
CA LEU A 41 -11.55 2.45 9.22
C LEU A 41 -13.06 2.72 9.11
N ASN A 42 -13.66 2.33 7.98
CA ASN A 42 -15.09 2.50 7.74
C ASN A 42 -15.90 1.63 8.71
N ARG A 43 -15.48 0.38 8.92
CA ARG A 43 -16.10 -0.55 9.88
C ARG A 43 -16.07 -0.06 11.32
N THR A 44 -14.93 0.46 11.76
CA THR A 44 -14.75 0.89 13.16
C THR A 44 -15.37 2.25 13.47
N ARG A 45 -15.62 3.09 12.46
CA ARG A 45 -16.20 4.43 12.64
C ARG A 45 -17.70 4.50 12.37
N CYS A 46 -18.32 3.44 11.84
CA CYS A 46 -19.77 3.40 11.73
C CYS A 46 -20.40 3.19 13.12
N GLN A 47 -21.33 4.06 13.51
CA GLN A 47 -22.10 3.88 14.74
C GLN A 47 -23.04 2.68 14.55
N VAL A 48 -22.94 1.68 15.42
CA VAL A 48 -23.73 0.44 15.38
C VAL A 48 -25.23 0.72 15.23
N ASP A 49 -25.70 1.76 15.92
CA ASP A 49 -27.11 2.15 16.01
C ASP A 49 -27.66 2.84 14.74
N ARG A 50 -26.78 3.24 13.80
CA ARG A 50 -27.15 3.95 12.56
C ARG A 50 -26.49 3.38 11.31
N CYS A 51 -25.97 2.16 11.39
CA CYS A 51 -25.38 1.48 10.24
C CYS A 51 -26.46 1.21 9.18
N SER A 52 -26.29 1.78 7.98
CA SER A 52 -27.13 1.43 6.83
C SER A 52 -26.76 0.02 6.36
N LEU A 53 -27.76 -0.86 6.19
CA LEU A 53 -27.57 -2.21 5.65
C LEU A 53 -26.99 -2.22 4.22
N ILE A 54 -27.06 -1.09 3.51
CA ILE A 54 -26.59 -0.95 2.13
C ILE A 54 -25.14 -0.44 2.09
N SER A 55 -24.77 0.49 2.97
CA SER A 55 -23.47 1.17 2.93
C SER A 55 -22.49 0.76 4.03
N CYS A 56 -22.95 0.01 5.04
CA CYS A 56 -22.11 -0.50 6.11
C CYS A 56 -21.87 -2.00 5.93
N PRO A 57 -20.61 -2.47 5.93
CA PRO A 57 -20.31 -3.90 5.83
C PRO A 57 -20.79 -4.67 7.07
N ILE A 58 -21.52 -5.77 6.85
CA ILE A 58 -22.24 -6.55 7.89
C ILE A 58 -21.38 -7.74 8.39
N GLY A 59 -20.08 -7.54 8.58
CA GLY A 59 -19.14 -8.61 8.93
C GLY A 59 -18.35 -8.35 10.21
N GLU A 60 -17.68 -9.38 10.71
CA GLU A 60 -16.74 -9.22 11.82
C GLU A 60 -15.67 -8.18 11.46
N ILE A 61 -15.36 -7.32 12.45
CA ILE A 61 -14.33 -6.30 12.32
C ILE A 61 -12.99 -6.99 12.54
N SER A 62 -12.18 -7.07 11.49
CA SER A 62 -10.83 -7.62 11.61
C SER A 62 -9.99 -6.79 12.57
N SER A 63 -8.91 -7.38 13.09
CA SER A 63 -7.88 -6.61 13.81
C SER A 63 -7.36 -5.46 12.94
N ARG A 64 -6.86 -4.42 13.59
CA ARG A 64 -6.35 -3.23 12.90
C ARG A 64 -5.23 -3.64 11.93
N PRO A 65 -5.36 -3.37 10.62
CA PRO A 65 -4.34 -3.69 9.65
C PRO A 65 -3.13 -2.77 9.88
N ASP A 66 -2.07 -3.35 10.43
CA ASP A 66 -0.77 -2.70 10.62
C ASP A 66 0.25 -3.21 9.59
N TYR A 67 1.38 -2.52 9.47
CA TYR A 67 2.48 -2.93 8.60
C TYR A 67 2.88 -4.40 8.80
N TYR A 68 3.06 -4.84 10.04
CA TYR A 68 3.48 -6.21 10.33
C TYR A 68 2.44 -7.26 9.92
N PHE A 69 1.16 -6.94 10.08
CA PHE A 69 0.06 -7.79 9.62
C PHE A 69 0.15 -7.98 8.09
N GLN A 70 0.24 -6.88 7.35
CA GLN A 70 0.31 -6.89 5.88
C GLN A 70 1.61 -7.54 5.37
N GLN A 71 2.73 -7.32 6.07
CA GLN A 71 4.01 -7.95 5.76
C GLN A 71 3.96 -9.47 5.94
N SER A 72 3.33 -9.96 7.01
CA SER A 72 3.19 -11.40 7.24
C SER A 72 2.33 -12.09 6.17
N ALA A 73 1.32 -11.38 5.64
CA ALA A 73 0.43 -11.87 4.58
C ALA A 73 1.15 -12.05 3.24
N LEU A 74 2.30 -11.39 3.00
CA LEU A 74 3.08 -11.52 1.75
C LEU A 74 3.40 -12.98 1.39
N LYS A 75 3.65 -13.83 2.38
CA LYS A 75 3.92 -15.26 2.17
C LYS A 75 2.73 -15.95 1.53
N GLN A 76 1.51 -15.62 1.95
CA GLN A 76 0.28 -16.17 1.39
C GLN A 76 0.01 -15.54 0.02
N THR A 77 0.18 -14.22 -0.13
CA THR A 77 0.02 -13.53 -1.41
C THR A 77 0.89 -14.13 -2.50
N LYS A 78 2.17 -14.42 -2.22
CA LYS A 78 3.08 -15.08 -3.18
C LYS A 78 2.71 -16.53 -3.49
N LYS A 79 1.95 -17.21 -2.62
CA LYS A 79 1.41 -18.55 -2.90
C LYS A 79 0.22 -18.48 -3.84
N LEU A 80 -0.68 -17.52 -3.62
CA LEU A 80 -1.89 -17.32 -4.41
C LEU A 80 -1.59 -16.72 -5.80
N PHE A 81 -0.65 -15.77 -5.85
CA PHE A 81 -0.28 -15.04 -7.06
C PHE A 81 1.21 -15.27 -7.36
N PRO A 82 1.53 -16.26 -8.21
CA PRO A 82 2.92 -16.61 -8.48
C PRO A 82 3.72 -15.48 -9.15
N ASP A 83 3.08 -14.55 -9.85
CA ASP A 83 3.72 -13.39 -10.50
C ASP A 83 4.50 -12.53 -9.49
N TYR A 84 4.04 -12.47 -8.24
CA TYR A 84 4.72 -11.73 -7.17
C TYR A 84 5.99 -12.43 -6.66
N LYS A 85 6.28 -13.67 -7.09
CA LYS A 85 7.52 -14.36 -6.73
C LYS A 85 8.72 -13.79 -7.47
N GLU A 86 8.51 -13.23 -8.67
CA GLU A 86 9.58 -12.59 -9.46
C GLU A 86 10.11 -11.32 -8.79
N ILE A 87 9.25 -10.62 -8.05
CA ILE A 87 9.62 -9.41 -7.33
C ILE A 87 10.31 -9.78 -6.02
N TYR A 88 11.48 -9.17 -5.80
CA TYR A 88 12.24 -9.29 -4.57
C TYR A 88 11.41 -8.89 -3.34
N SER A 89 11.49 -9.66 -2.26
CA SER A 89 10.65 -9.49 -1.06
C SER A 89 10.80 -8.09 -0.46
N GLU A 90 12.01 -7.56 -0.44
CA GLU A 90 12.35 -6.30 0.20
C GLU A 90 11.71 -5.14 -0.55
N VAL A 91 11.55 -5.25 -1.88
CA VAL A 91 10.83 -4.23 -2.67
C VAL A 91 9.37 -4.18 -2.24
N GLN A 92 8.74 -5.33 -2.03
CA GLN A 92 7.34 -5.40 -1.56
C GLN A 92 7.20 -4.89 -0.12
N GLN A 93 8.19 -5.17 0.74
CA GLN A 93 8.23 -4.65 2.11
C GLN A 93 8.39 -3.14 2.13
N ILE A 94 9.31 -2.58 1.32
CA ILE A 94 9.49 -1.13 1.17
C ILE A 94 8.20 -0.48 0.66
N ASN A 95 7.48 -1.12 -0.26
CA ASN A 95 6.18 -0.63 -0.73
C ASN A 95 5.17 -0.51 0.43
N LEU A 96 5.08 -1.53 1.29
CA LEU A 96 4.23 -1.48 2.49
C LEU A 96 4.70 -0.46 3.54
N GLN A 97 6.02 -0.24 3.69
CA GLN A 97 6.55 0.80 4.58
C GLN A 97 6.20 2.20 4.09
N ARG A 98 6.28 2.42 2.77
CA ARG A 98 5.85 3.68 2.14
C ARG A 98 4.36 3.92 2.38
N LEU A 99 3.53 2.88 2.25
CA LEU A 99 2.10 2.94 2.56
C LEU A 99 1.88 3.32 4.02
N ASP A 100 2.62 2.70 4.92
CA ASP A 100 2.50 2.97 6.35
C ASP A 100 2.86 4.42 6.71
N LYS A 101 3.93 4.95 6.13
CA LYS A 101 4.32 6.36 6.28
C LYS A 101 3.26 7.30 5.70
N ALA A 102 2.71 7.01 4.53
CA ALA A 102 1.65 7.80 3.92
C ALA A 102 0.38 7.78 4.79
N TRP A 103 -0.02 6.60 5.26
CA TRP A 103 -1.18 6.39 6.13
C TRP A 103 -1.07 7.16 7.46
N LYS A 104 0.07 7.05 8.14
CA LYS A 104 0.33 7.78 9.40
C LYS A 104 0.25 9.30 9.21
N ARG A 105 0.80 9.81 8.10
CA ARG A 105 0.70 11.23 7.75
C ARG A 105 -0.73 11.66 7.47
N TRP A 106 -1.50 10.84 6.74
CA TRP A 106 -2.90 11.13 6.44
C TRP A 106 -3.82 11.11 7.68
N LEU A 107 -3.50 10.27 8.66
CA LEU A 107 -4.31 10.11 9.87
C LEU A 107 -4.18 11.31 10.83
N ILE A 108 -3.04 12.00 10.81
CA ILE A 108 -2.76 13.17 11.64
C ILE A 108 -3.25 14.42 10.88
N LEU A 109 -3.98 15.30 11.59
CA LEU A 109 -4.39 16.58 11.04
C LEU A 109 -3.20 17.54 11.06
N ASP A 110 -3.01 18.29 9.97
CA ASP A 110 -2.05 19.39 9.95
C ASP A 110 -2.52 20.53 10.86
N LYS A 111 -1.61 21.48 11.17
CA LYS A 111 -1.91 22.67 12.00
C LYS A 111 -3.10 23.50 11.47
N THR A 112 -3.46 23.34 10.20
CA THR A 112 -4.59 23.99 9.53
C THR A 112 -5.90 23.19 9.63
N GLY A 113 -5.92 22.06 10.33
CA GLY A 113 -7.09 21.18 10.49
C GLY A 113 -7.43 20.34 9.25
N LYS A 114 -6.59 20.38 8.21
CA LYS A 114 -6.76 19.55 7.01
C LYS A 114 -6.01 18.22 7.17
N ARG A 115 -6.58 17.14 6.64
CA ARG A 115 -5.86 15.86 6.51
C ARG A 115 -4.84 15.99 5.37
N GLY A 116 -3.59 15.67 5.63
CA GLY A 116 -2.56 15.64 4.59
C GLY A 116 -2.87 14.56 3.56
N GLY A 117 -2.86 14.90 2.27
CA GLY A 117 -2.93 13.90 1.19
C GLY A 117 -4.33 13.58 0.63
N ASP A 118 -5.29 14.51 0.70
CA ASP A 118 -6.53 14.39 -0.11
C ASP A 118 -6.21 14.25 -1.62
N GLN A 119 -5.02 14.69 -2.05
CA GLN A 119 -4.47 14.45 -3.39
C GLN A 119 -3.51 13.23 -3.47
N ASP A 120 -2.74 12.92 -2.42
CA ASP A 120 -1.66 11.91 -2.47
C ASP A 120 -2.14 10.44 -2.44
N LEU A 121 -3.29 10.15 -1.82
CA LEU A 121 -3.77 8.76 -1.76
C LEU A 121 -4.33 8.27 -3.09
N ARG A 122 -4.78 9.17 -3.96
CA ARG A 122 -5.29 8.85 -5.31
C ARG A 122 -4.25 9.06 -6.41
N SER A 123 -3.33 10.00 -6.25
CA SER A 123 -2.32 10.31 -7.29
C SER A 123 -1.26 9.23 -7.49
N LEU A 124 -1.04 8.33 -6.53
CA LEU A 124 -0.16 7.17 -6.67
C LEU A 124 -0.85 5.95 -7.30
N ALA A 125 -2.15 6.05 -7.59
CA ALA A 125 -2.96 4.98 -8.18
C ALA A 125 -3.24 5.18 -9.68
N ASN A 126 -2.76 6.27 -10.29
CA ASN A 126 -2.84 6.50 -11.74
C ASN A 126 -1.47 6.38 -12.40
#